data_AF-A0A1E5A652-F1
#
_entry.id   AF-A0A1E5A652-F1
#
_cell.length_a   1.000
_cell.length_b   1.000
_cell.length_c   1.000
_cell.angle_alpha   90.00
_cell.angle_beta   90.00
_cell.angle_gamma   90.00
#
_symmetry.space_group_name_H-M   'P 1'
#
loop_
_entity.id
_entity.type
_entity.pdbx_description
1 polymer ?
#
loop_
_entity_poly.entity_id
_entity_poly.type
_entity_poly.pdbx_seq_one_letter_code
_entity_poly.pdbx_strand_id
1 'polypeptide(L)'
;MIGRLVYKSIYAASLVAITSLSTTASFAALLDQTKVDNSSAIYAPGGTISKSLIEQIGMGQGDEFTGASSIYLINRDPFRSIRRGRQLFQRKFSEDEGLGPRVNFDSTGDVTQSRGLGAGLTDSCSTCHGSPKGSAGFGGNVASFPDGRDAPHLFGLGLVEQLADEITMELRATRQQAIDRAAQRNQRVTLRLRAKGVDYGRITAEPDGTVDTSKVDGINSDLRVRPFFAEGRTASMREFVIGAFKDEMGMEAWDPILCEVTDPDNPRAMTSPSGFHYDPARDSFERPPVCADWEDGDNDAVTAEIDPALVDYMEFYLLNYFKPATGPGNPFAREGSRLMRSIGCTDCHTQQMRVSRDRRVADVETKHDAEQGIFNALFAEANALFSTIEDGDTYPKLVPNGDEFIVNNFFSDLKRHDLGPAFHERDYDGTIRTEFMTEPLWGVGSTAPYGHDGRSINLDQVIRRHGGEAEDSKRRYVRLRFEDQLKIREFLNTLVLFPPDDTASNLNPGNPGSNDPQDPANHGNIALPALYQIHEYGPE
;
A
#
# COMPACT_ATOMS: atom_id res chain seq x y z
N MET A 1 -76.99 2.31 -43.69
CA MET A 1 -75.79 2.38 -44.55
C MET A 1 -74.82 3.34 -43.91
N ILE A 2 -73.88 2.80 -43.13
CA ILE A 2 -72.94 3.55 -42.28
C ILE A 2 -71.55 3.39 -42.93
N GLY A 3 -71.00 4.49 -43.45
CA GLY A 3 -69.64 4.55 -44.00
C GLY A 3 -68.62 4.68 -42.89
N ARG A 4 -67.75 3.67 -42.78
CA ARG A 4 -66.65 3.57 -41.80
C ARG A 4 -65.50 4.49 -42.18
N LEU A 5 -65.14 5.44 -41.30
CA LEU A 5 -63.79 5.96 -41.21
C LEU A 5 -62.93 4.93 -40.45
N VAL A 6 -61.83 4.51 -41.06
CA VAL A 6 -60.85 3.58 -40.48
C VAL A 6 -59.90 4.39 -39.60
N TYR A 7 -60.08 4.30 -38.27
CA TYR A 7 -59.03 4.61 -37.30
C TYR A 7 -58.08 3.41 -37.24
N LYS A 8 -56.82 3.58 -37.69
CA LYS A 8 -55.76 2.61 -37.42
C LYS A 8 -55.23 2.85 -36.01
N SER A 9 -55.65 2.03 -35.06
CA SER A 9 -54.98 1.87 -33.77
C SER A 9 -53.63 1.22 -33.98
N ILE A 10 -52.56 1.92 -33.64
CA ILE A 10 -51.23 1.31 -33.46
C ILE A 10 -51.22 0.69 -32.07
N TYR A 11 -51.25 -0.63 -32.00
CA TYR A 11 -50.93 -1.38 -30.79
C TYR A 11 -49.43 -1.19 -30.52
N ALA A 12 -49.07 -0.41 -29.51
CA ALA A 12 -47.74 -0.43 -28.93
C ALA A 12 -47.59 -1.77 -28.19
N ALA A 13 -46.85 -2.70 -28.78
CA ALA A 13 -46.39 -3.90 -28.08
C ALA A 13 -45.38 -3.46 -27.02
N SER A 14 -45.80 -3.45 -25.76
CA SER A 14 -44.89 -3.33 -24.62
C SER A 14 -44.03 -4.59 -24.56
N LEU A 15 -42.88 -4.56 -25.22
CA LEU A 15 -41.77 -5.46 -24.92
C LEU A 15 -41.28 -5.10 -23.52
N VAL A 16 -41.68 -5.91 -22.54
CA VAL A 16 -41.01 -5.97 -21.25
C VAL A 16 -39.59 -6.47 -21.54
N ALA A 17 -38.64 -5.55 -21.66
CA ALA A 17 -37.24 -5.88 -21.61
C ALA A 17 -36.98 -6.40 -20.19
N ILE A 18 -36.89 -7.72 -20.05
CA ILE A 18 -36.25 -8.33 -18.90
C ILE A 18 -34.79 -7.93 -19.03
N THR A 19 -34.41 -6.82 -18.40
CA THR A 19 -33.01 -6.53 -18.10
C THR A 19 -32.54 -7.65 -17.18
N SER A 20 -31.89 -8.65 -17.75
CA SER A 20 -30.96 -9.48 -17.02
C SER A 20 -29.91 -8.54 -16.44
N LEU A 21 -30.07 -8.19 -15.17
CA LEU A 21 -28.99 -7.70 -14.33
C LEU A 21 -27.92 -8.79 -14.37
N SER A 22 -26.98 -8.64 -15.30
CA SER A 22 -25.71 -9.33 -15.23
C SER A 22 -25.04 -8.72 -14.03
N THR A 23 -25.13 -9.40 -12.89
CA THR A 23 -24.22 -9.17 -11.78
C THR A 23 -22.83 -9.43 -12.31
N THR A 24 -22.11 -8.38 -12.67
CA THR A 24 -20.66 -8.47 -12.81
C THR A 24 -20.14 -8.83 -11.43
N ALA A 25 -19.75 -10.09 -11.22
CA ALA A 25 -18.99 -10.44 -10.04
C ALA A 25 -17.73 -9.57 -10.04
N SER A 26 -17.39 -8.97 -8.90
CA SER A 26 -16.15 -8.23 -8.75
C SER A 26 -14.98 -9.23 -8.74
N PHE A 27 -14.07 -9.14 -9.71
CA PHE A 27 -12.97 -10.09 -9.94
C PHE A 27 -11.60 -9.50 -9.51
N ALA A 28 -11.47 -8.91 -8.33
CA ALA A 28 -10.18 -8.45 -7.81
C ALA A 28 -9.43 -9.55 -7.06
N ALA A 29 -10.16 -10.38 -6.30
CA ALA A 29 -9.65 -11.55 -5.59
C ALA A 29 -9.73 -12.82 -6.45
N LEU A 30 -8.78 -13.72 -6.26
CA LEU A 30 -8.62 -14.95 -7.02
C LEU A 30 -8.81 -16.17 -6.10
N LEU A 31 -9.49 -17.17 -6.64
CA LEU A 31 -9.64 -18.47 -5.99
C LEU A 31 -8.45 -19.37 -6.31
N ASP A 32 -8.04 -20.16 -5.34
CA ASP A 32 -7.17 -21.32 -5.53
C ASP A 32 -7.88 -22.35 -6.41
N GLN A 33 -7.33 -22.63 -7.60
CA GLN A 33 -7.94 -23.55 -8.54
C GLN A 33 -8.08 -24.98 -7.99
N THR A 34 -7.22 -25.39 -7.06
CA THR A 34 -7.31 -26.72 -6.42
C THR A 34 -8.46 -26.84 -5.43
N LYS A 35 -9.00 -25.70 -4.95
CA LYS A 35 -10.14 -25.65 -4.03
C LYS A 35 -11.49 -25.44 -4.74
N VAL A 36 -11.49 -25.05 -6.01
CA VAL A 36 -12.72 -24.91 -6.81
C VAL A 36 -13.13 -26.30 -7.33
N ASP A 37 -14.35 -26.74 -7.01
CA ASP A 37 -14.83 -28.05 -7.40
C ASP A 37 -14.94 -28.19 -8.94
N ASN A 38 -14.71 -29.40 -9.44
CA ASN A 38 -14.92 -29.75 -10.85
C ASN A 38 -16.41 -29.73 -11.27
N SER A 39 -17.32 -29.13 -10.48
CA SER A 39 -18.76 -29.10 -10.74
C SER A 39 -19.18 -28.04 -11.77
N SER A 40 -18.22 -27.39 -12.44
CA SER A 40 -18.44 -26.46 -13.56
C SER A 40 -19.09 -25.12 -13.19
N ALA A 41 -19.28 -24.81 -11.90
CA ALA A 41 -19.97 -23.58 -11.51
C ALA A 41 -19.09 -22.32 -11.54
N ILE A 42 -17.76 -22.45 -11.47
CA ILE A 42 -16.83 -21.31 -11.57
C ILE A 42 -15.58 -21.70 -12.37
N TYR A 43 -15.72 -22.04 -13.66
CA TYR A 43 -14.58 -21.93 -14.58
C TYR A 43 -14.43 -20.45 -14.93
N ALA A 44 -13.55 -19.74 -14.22
CA ALA A 44 -13.11 -18.40 -14.57
C ALA A 44 -11.75 -18.51 -15.27
N PRO A 45 -11.69 -18.80 -16.59
CA PRO A 45 -10.43 -18.92 -17.30
C PRO A 45 -9.63 -17.62 -17.15
N GLY A 46 -8.41 -17.73 -16.60
CA GLY A 46 -7.54 -16.59 -16.28
C GLY A 46 -7.88 -15.85 -14.97
N GLY A 47 -8.83 -16.33 -14.18
CA GLY A 47 -9.31 -15.72 -12.93
C GLY A 47 -9.06 -16.55 -11.66
N THR A 48 -8.15 -17.53 -11.71
CA THR A 48 -7.78 -18.39 -10.58
C THR A 48 -6.26 -18.44 -10.40
N ILE A 49 -5.80 -18.69 -9.18
CA ILE A 49 -4.40 -19.02 -8.89
C ILE A 49 -4.22 -20.51 -9.18
N SER A 50 -3.24 -20.84 -10.04
CA SER A 50 -3.03 -22.21 -10.51
C SER A 50 -2.39 -23.11 -9.45
N LYS A 51 -1.52 -22.54 -8.62
CA LYS A 51 -0.86 -23.22 -7.50
C LYS A 51 -1.75 -23.22 -6.26
N SER A 52 -1.76 -24.35 -5.55
CA SER A 52 -2.30 -24.41 -4.19
C SER A 52 -1.51 -23.53 -3.22
N LEU A 53 -2.07 -23.21 -2.05
CA LEU A 53 -1.34 -22.46 -1.01
C LEU A 53 0.00 -23.12 -0.68
N ILE A 54 -0.02 -24.44 -0.44
CA ILE A 54 1.18 -25.23 -0.10
C ILE A 54 2.24 -25.12 -1.21
N GLU A 55 1.84 -25.15 -2.48
CA GLU A 55 2.79 -24.98 -3.60
C GLU A 55 3.35 -23.56 -3.72
N GLN A 56 2.58 -22.53 -3.32
CA GLN A 56 3.07 -21.15 -3.25
C GLN A 56 4.03 -20.97 -2.06
N ILE A 57 3.71 -21.54 -0.89
CA ILE A 57 4.60 -21.55 0.28
C ILE A 57 5.92 -22.27 -0.05
N GLY A 58 5.84 -23.42 -0.73
CA GLY A 58 7.01 -24.20 -1.11
C GLY A 58 7.67 -24.83 0.11
N MET A 59 8.96 -24.56 0.31
CA MET A 59 9.74 -25.12 1.42
C MET A 59 9.66 -24.28 2.71
N GLY A 60 8.65 -23.41 2.83
CA GLY A 60 8.53 -22.45 3.91
C GLY A 60 9.60 -21.35 3.83
N GLN A 61 9.89 -20.71 4.97
CA GLN A 61 10.84 -19.59 5.00
C GLN A 61 12.28 -20.00 4.63
N GLY A 62 12.73 -21.14 5.17
CA GLY A 62 14.04 -21.74 4.90
C GLY A 62 15.22 -20.78 5.06
N ASP A 63 16.25 -20.95 4.24
CA ASP A 63 17.40 -20.06 4.14
C ASP A 63 17.84 -19.89 2.67
N GLU A 64 18.96 -19.20 2.44
CA GLU A 64 19.51 -18.93 1.10
C GLU A 64 20.08 -20.15 0.36
N PHE A 65 20.08 -21.33 1.00
CA PHE A 65 20.54 -22.61 0.44
C PHE A 65 19.41 -23.64 0.34
N THR A 66 18.28 -23.37 0.99
CA THR A 66 17.10 -24.22 0.94
C THR A 66 16.32 -23.91 -0.33
N GLY A 67 16.56 -24.66 -1.40
CA GLY A 67 15.88 -24.48 -2.69
C GLY A 67 14.36 -24.38 -2.54
N ALA A 68 13.74 -23.46 -3.28
CA ALA A 68 12.31 -23.13 -3.24
C ALA A 68 11.76 -22.55 -1.92
N SER A 69 12.61 -22.21 -0.95
CA SER A 69 12.19 -21.40 0.21
C SER A 69 11.93 -19.94 -0.20
N SER A 70 11.21 -19.16 0.63
CA SER A 70 11.03 -17.72 0.38
C SER A 70 12.36 -16.98 0.34
N ILE A 71 13.28 -17.26 1.27
CA ILE A 71 14.59 -16.60 1.31
C ILE A 71 15.42 -16.95 0.07
N TYR A 72 15.40 -18.21 -0.38
CA TYR A 72 16.10 -18.62 -1.60
C TYR A 72 15.55 -17.92 -2.84
N LEU A 73 14.22 -17.94 -3.02
CA LEU A 73 13.57 -17.36 -4.19
C LEU A 73 13.65 -15.83 -4.21
N ILE A 74 13.56 -15.15 -3.07
CA ILE A 74 13.76 -13.69 -3.01
C ILE A 74 15.18 -13.33 -3.46
N ASN A 75 16.18 -14.09 -3.02
CA ASN A 75 17.57 -13.80 -3.36
C ASN A 75 17.97 -14.20 -4.77
N ARG A 76 17.31 -15.17 -5.42
CA ARG A 76 17.77 -15.76 -6.69
C ARG A 76 16.77 -15.67 -7.84
N ASP A 77 15.49 -15.52 -7.56
CA ASP A 77 14.42 -15.30 -8.55
C ASP A 77 13.42 -14.24 -8.04
N PRO A 78 13.86 -12.99 -7.81
CA PRO A 78 13.05 -11.98 -7.14
C PRO A 78 11.79 -11.61 -7.94
N PHE A 79 11.81 -11.68 -9.27
CA PHE A 79 10.62 -11.39 -10.08
C PHE A 79 9.53 -12.46 -9.94
N ARG A 80 9.92 -13.73 -9.77
CA ARG A 80 9.00 -14.79 -9.36
C ARG A 80 8.42 -14.51 -7.98
N SER A 81 9.26 -14.09 -7.04
CA SER A 81 8.83 -13.74 -5.68
C SER A 81 7.84 -12.57 -5.67
N ILE A 82 8.05 -11.53 -6.50
CA ILE A 82 7.11 -10.41 -6.68
C ILE A 82 5.76 -10.92 -7.24
N ARG A 83 5.78 -11.75 -8.28
CA ARG A 83 4.55 -12.31 -8.87
C ARG A 83 3.80 -13.18 -7.85
N ARG A 84 4.53 -14.01 -7.11
CA ARG A 84 3.95 -14.88 -6.08
C ARG A 84 3.33 -14.08 -4.95
N GLY A 85 4.03 -13.06 -4.43
CA GLY A 85 3.49 -12.14 -3.43
C GLY A 85 2.22 -11.43 -3.91
N ARG A 86 2.16 -11.03 -5.19
CA ARG A 86 0.93 -10.49 -5.79
C ARG A 86 -0.21 -11.50 -5.78
N GLN A 87 0.04 -12.77 -6.12
CA GLN A 87 -1.00 -13.79 -6.11
C GLN A 87 -1.49 -14.07 -4.69
N LEU A 88 -0.59 -14.17 -3.71
CA LEU A 88 -0.94 -14.33 -2.30
C LEU A 88 -1.78 -13.15 -1.79
N PHE A 89 -1.46 -11.93 -2.21
CA PHE A 89 -2.26 -10.73 -1.93
C PHE A 89 -3.67 -10.79 -2.55
N GLN A 90 -3.83 -11.44 -3.70
CA GLN A 90 -5.11 -11.64 -4.37
C GLN A 90 -5.86 -12.89 -3.90
N ARG A 91 -5.19 -13.79 -3.18
CA ARG A 91 -5.75 -15.08 -2.78
C ARG A 91 -6.92 -14.85 -1.84
N LYS A 92 -7.98 -15.64 -2.04
CA LYS A 92 -9.04 -15.83 -1.07
C LYS A 92 -8.65 -16.91 -0.06
N PHE A 93 -8.73 -16.58 1.21
CA PHE A 93 -8.59 -17.51 2.32
C PHE A 93 -9.96 -18.03 2.74
N SER A 94 -10.00 -19.20 3.34
CA SER A 94 -11.23 -19.86 3.76
C SER A 94 -11.25 -20.12 5.27
N GLU A 95 -12.42 -20.44 5.83
CA GLU A 95 -12.56 -20.73 7.27
C GLU A 95 -11.68 -21.92 7.71
N ASP A 96 -11.46 -22.91 6.85
CA ASP A 96 -10.52 -24.02 7.09
C ASP A 96 -9.03 -23.60 7.09
N GLU A 97 -8.72 -22.40 6.59
CA GLU A 97 -7.39 -21.80 6.62
C GLU A 97 -7.23 -20.80 7.77
N GLY A 98 -8.26 -20.57 8.61
CA GLY A 98 -8.24 -19.63 9.74
C GLY A 98 -8.99 -18.31 9.50
N LEU A 99 -9.66 -18.14 8.35
CA LEU A 99 -10.46 -16.94 8.13
C LEU A 99 -11.65 -16.91 9.10
N GLY A 100 -11.74 -15.89 9.96
CA GLY A 100 -12.87 -15.82 10.89
C GLY A 100 -12.93 -14.58 11.78
N PRO A 101 -14.03 -14.41 12.53
CA PRO A 101 -14.13 -13.40 13.57
C PRO A 101 -13.32 -13.77 14.82
N ARG A 102 -12.69 -12.78 15.44
CA ARG A 102 -11.82 -12.96 16.62
C ARG A 102 -12.53 -12.90 17.98
N VAL A 103 -13.86 -12.80 18.00
CA VAL A 103 -14.63 -12.54 19.23
C VAL A 103 -15.60 -13.68 19.52
N ASN A 104 -16.32 -14.15 18.50
CA ASN A 104 -17.28 -15.23 18.55
C ASN A 104 -17.50 -15.79 17.16
N PHE A 105 -17.80 -17.09 17.07
CA PHE A 105 -17.94 -17.83 15.82
C PHE A 105 -19.00 -17.28 14.84
N ASP A 106 -19.92 -16.43 15.30
CA ASP A 106 -20.99 -15.86 14.49
C ASP A 106 -20.85 -14.35 14.23
N SER A 107 -19.71 -13.74 14.62
CA SER A 107 -19.45 -12.30 14.52
C SER A 107 -20.55 -11.41 15.13
N THR A 108 -21.37 -11.92 16.06
CA THR A 108 -22.49 -11.14 16.60
C THR A 108 -22.01 -10.10 17.60
N GLY A 109 -22.41 -8.84 17.39
CA GLY A 109 -22.06 -7.75 18.29
C GLY A 109 -22.27 -6.37 17.66
N ASP A 110 -21.80 -5.35 18.38
CA ASP A 110 -21.76 -3.97 17.91
C ASP A 110 -20.35 -3.65 17.38
N VAL A 111 -20.21 -3.53 16.05
CA VAL A 111 -18.94 -3.27 15.37
C VAL A 111 -18.26 -1.95 15.78
N THR A 112 -18.99 -1.08 16.49
CA THR A 112 -18.43 0.17 17.04
C THR A 112 -17.74 -0.02 18.40
N GLN A 113 -17.80 -1.22 19.00
CA GLN A 113 -17.23 -1.51 20.33
C GLN A 113 -15.89 -2.24 20.28
N SER A 114 -15.61 -3.00 19.21
CA SER A 114 -14.34 -3.71 19.05
C SER A 114 -14.01 -3.92 17.58
N ARG A 115 -12.73 -3.78 17.22
CA ARG A 115 -12.22 -4.16 15.89
C ARG A 115 -12.39 -5.65 15.60
N GLY A 116 -12.32 -6.49 16.63
CA GLY A 116 -12.39 -7.94 16.47
C GLY A 116 -13.71 -8.44 15.88
N LEU A 117 -14.79 -7.66 15.99
CA LEU A 117 -16.10 -8.00 15.41
C LEU A 117 -16.17 -7.74 13.89
N GLY A 118 -15.28 -6.91 13.35
CA GLY A 118 -15.17 -6.65 11.90
C GLY A 118 -14.18 -7.58 11.18
N ALA A 119 -13.38 -8.34 11.93
CA ALA A 119 -12.44 -9.31 11.39
C ALA A 119 -13.16 -10.45 10.67
N GLY A 120 -12.55 -11.00 9.61
CA GLY A 120 -13.09 -12.12 8.82
C GLY A 120 -14.15 -11.73 7.79
N LEU A 121 -14.55 -10.45 7.72
CA LEU A 121 -15.47 -9.95 6.69
C LEU A 121 -14.83 -9.84 5.30
N THR A 122 -13.50 -9.81 5.25
CA THR A 122 -12.72 -9.80 4.01
C THR A 122 -11.87 -11.05 3.94
N ASP A 123 -11.99 -11.80 2.85
CA ASP A 123 -11.29 -13.06 2.61
C ASP A 123 -9.99 -12.87 1.82
N SER A 124 -9.65 -11.64 1.43
CA SER A 124 -8.47 -11.33 0.62
C SER A 124 -8.05 -9.88 0.81
N CYS A 125 -6.74 -9.59 0.82
CA CYS A 125 -6.26 -8.21 0.82
C CYS A 125 -6.79 -7.44 -0.39
N SER A 126 -6.86 -8.09 -1.56
CA SER A 126 -7.37 -7.49 -2.79
C SER A 126 -8.87 -7.16 -2.78
N THR A 127 -9.66 -7.64 -1.81
CA THR A 127 -11.07 -7.26 -1.68
C THR A 127 -11.20 -5.78 -1.29
N CYS A 128 -10.29 -5.29 -0.45
CA CYS A 128 -10.24 -3.88 -0.01
C CYS A 128 -9.10 -3.09 -0.64
N HIS A 129 -8.08 -3.75 -1.17
CA HIS A 129 -6.93 -3.07 -1.76
C HIS A 129 -6.77 -3.45 -3.23
N GLY A 130 -7.86 -3.67 -3.96
CA GLY A 130 -7.84 -4.29 -5.29
C GLY A 130 -8.16 -3.40 -6.48
N SER A 131 -8.27 -2.07 -6.31
CA SER A 131 -8.72 -1.14 -7.36
C SER A 131 -7.63 -0.16 -7.83
N PRO A 132 -7.23 -0.15 -9.11
CA PRO A 132 -7.80 -0.90 -10.24
C PRO A 132 -7.56 -2.41 -10.15
N LYS A 133 -8.43 -3.21 -10.80
CA LYS A 133 -8.52 -4.69 -10.69
C LYS A 133 -7.16 -5.38 -10.49
N GLY A 134 -7.05 -6.19 -9.44
CA GLY A 134 -5.88 -7.04 -9.20
C GLY A 134 -4.60 -6.29 -8.83
N SER A 135 -4.69 -4.98 -8.62
CA SER A 135 -3.58 -4.15 -8.13
C SER A 135 -3.59 -4.14 -6.61
N ALA A 136 -2.50 -3.76 -5.95
CA ALA A 136 -2.56 -3.29 -4.55
C ALA A 136 -3.05 -1.83 -4.52
N GLY A 137 -4.29 -1.66 -4.95
CA GLY A 137 -5.02 -0.42 -5.13
C GLY A 137 -5.94 -0.06 -3.95
N PHE A 138 -6.89 0.84 -4.17
CA PHE A 138 -7.87 1.32 -3.18
C PHE A 138 -9.10 0.40 -3.10
N GLY A 139 -9.90 0.44 -2.03
CA GLY A 139 -11.16 -0.30 -1.98
C GLY A 139 -12.04 -0.03 -0.76
N GLY A 140 -12.81 1.05 -0.87
CA GLY A 140 -13.97 1.31 -0.03
C GLY A 140 -13.66 1.62 1.43
N ASN A 141 -14.70 2.03 2.16
CA ASN A 141 -14.63 2.28 3.59
C ASN A 141 -14.91 0.99 4.37
N VAL A 142 -13.94 0.57 5.17
CA VAL A 142 -13.91 -0.61 6.04
C VAL A 142 -14.15 -0.23 7.50
N ALA A 143 -14.75 -1.14 8.26
CA ALA A 143 -15.07 -0.94 9.69
C ALA A 143 -13.85 -1.13 10.61
N SER A 144 -12.71 -0.51 10.31
CA SER A 144 -11.48 -0.59 11.14
C SER A 144 -11.53 0.32 12.38
N PHE A 145 -12.46 1.28 12.39
CA PHE A 145 -12.72 2.25 13.47
C PHE A 145 -14.23 2.52 13.57
N PRO A 146 -14.74 3.06 14.70
CA PRO A 146 -16.15 3.35 14.88
C PRO A 146 -16.79 4.21 13.77
N ASP A 147 -16.03 5.15 13.20
CA ASP A 147 -16.50 6.03 12.12
C ASP A 147 -16.15 5.50 10.70
N GLY A 148 -15.48 4.34 10.62
CA GLY A 148 -15.00 3.70 9.39
C GLY A 148 -13.75 4.37 8.81
N ARG A 149 -12.99 3.62 7.99
CA ARG A 149 -11.82 4.12 7.26
C ARG A 149 -11.78 3.66 5.82
N ASP A 150 -11.36 4.55 4.94
CA ASP A 150 -11.09 4.21 3.55
C ASP A 150 -9.80 3.37 3.44
N ALA A 151 -9.86 2.22 2.79
CA ALA A 151 -8.69 1.36 2.58
C ALA A 151 -7.78 2.00 1.51
N PRO A 152 -6.60 2.55 1.86
CA PRO A 152 -5.77 3.28 0.91
C PRO A 152 -5.22 2.36 -0.18
N HIS A 153 -4.79 2.94 -1.30
CA HIS A 153 -3.97 2.17 -2.23
C HIS A 153 -2.56 1.93 -1.66
N LEU A 154 -1.90 0.87 -2.14
CA LEU A 154 -0.57 0.46 -1.70
C LEU A 154 0.50 0.66 -2.78
N PHE A 155 0.20 1.35 -3.88
CA PHE A 155 1.21 1.76 -4.87
C PHE A 155 2.36 2.55 -4.22
N GLY A 156 3.60 2.11 -4.47
CA GLY A 156 4.82 2.76 -3.98
C GLY A 156 5.10 2.56 -2.49
N LEU A 157 4.42 1.61 -1.82
CA LEU A 157 4.53 1.41 -0.36
C LEU A 157 5.96 1.17 0.12
N GLY A 158 6.76 0.41 -0.64
CA GLY A 158 8.18 0.21 -0.36
C GLY A 158 9.00 1.50 -0.34
N LEU A 159 8.64 2.52 -1.12
CA LEU A 159 9.32 3.82 -1.10
C LEU A 159 8.92 4.65 0.11
N VAL A 160 7.65 4.56 0.51
CA VAL A 160 7.14 5.19 1.74
C VAL A 160 7.89 4.67 2.97
N GLU A 161 8.07 3.35 3.08
CA GLU A 161 8.86 2.75 4.18
C GLU A 161 10.31 3.22 4.17
N GLN A 162 10.97 3.16 3.01
CA GLN A 162 12.38 3.55 2.88
C GLN A 162 12.62 5.02 3.25
N LEU A 163 11.74 5.92 2.79
CA LEU A 163 11.85 7.33 3.13
C LEU A 163 11.65 7.56 4.64
N ALA A 164 10.67 6.91 5.26
CA ALA A 164 10.42 7.00 6.70
C ALA A 164 11.61 6.48 7.53
N ASP A 165 12.21 5.36 7.12
CA ASP A 165 13.38 4.78 7.78
C ASP A 165 14.61 5.71 7.67
N GLU A 166 14.88 6.24 6.47
CA GLU A 166 15.98 7.20 6.27
C GLU A 166 15.78 8.51 7.05
N ILE A 167 14.55 9.03 7.11
CA ILE A 167 14.23 10.19 7.95
C ILE A 167 14.51 9.87 9.42
N THR A 168 14.07 8.71 9.90
CA THR A 168 14.33 8.26 11.27
C THR A 168 15.83 8.26 11.59
N MET A 169 16.65 7.74 10.68
CA MET A 169 18.11 7.73 10.84
C MET A 169 18.70 9.15 10.92
N GLU A 170 18.29 10.07 10.03
CA GLU A 170 18.75 11.47 10.03
C GLU A 170 18.37 12.21 11.34
N LEU A 171 17.16 11.97 11.84
CA LEU A 171 16.67 12.57 13.10
C LEU A 171 17.44 12.03 14.32
N ARG A 172 17.67 10.72 14.38
CA ARG A 172 18.45 10.09 15.46
C ARG A 172 19.92 10.47 15.42
N ALA A 173 20.51 10.67 14.24
CA ALA A 173 21.85 11.22 14.11
C ALA A 173 21.94 12.65 14.67
N THR A 174 20.90 13.48 14.43
CA THR A 174 20.81 14.82 15.03
C THR A 174 20.69 14.76 16.55
N ARG A 175 19.94 13.78 17.10
CA ARG A 175 19.89 13.51 18.55
C ARG A 175 21.25 13.18 19.14
N GLN A 176 21.97 12.24 18.54
CA GLN A 176 23.30 11.88 19.00
C GLN A 176 24.25 13.08 18.96
N GLN A 177 24.21 13.87 17.88
CA GLN A 177 25.00 15.08 17.78
C GLN A 177 24.68 16.11 18.87
N ALA A 178 23.42 16.26 19.27
CA ALA A 178 23.04 17.15 20.36
C ALA A 178 23.65 16.68 21.69
N ILE A 179 23.54 15.38 21.99
CA ILE A 179 24.12 14.74 23.19
C ILE A 179 25.63 14.95 23.24
N ASP A 180 26.34 14.59 22.17
CA ASP A 180 27.80 14.68 22.11
C ASP A 180 28.28 16.12 22.33
N ARG A 181 27.61 17.10 21.69
CA ARG A 181 27.95 18.52 21.85
C ARG A 181 27.64 19.03 23.26
N ALA A 182 26.56 18.57 23.88
CA ALA A 182 26.20 18.97 25.24
C ALA A 182 27.22 18.46 26.26
N ALA A 183 27.62 17.20 26.14
CA ALA A 183 28.66 16.58 26.96
C ALA A 183 30.02 17.27 26.77
N GLN A 184 30.46 17.48 25.52
CA GLN A 184 31.74 18.12 25.22
C GLN A 184 31.86 19.56 25.75
N ARG A 185 30.76 20.32 25.69
CA ARG A 185 30.73 21.72 26.13
C ARG A 185 30.37 21.88 27.60
N ASN A 186 29.93 20.80 28.25
CA ASN A 186 29.31 20.81 29.56
C ASN A 186 28.20 21.88 29.67
N GLN A 187 27.40 22.02 28.61
CA GLN A 187 26.31 22.99 28.50
C GLN A 187 25.15 22.39 27.72
N ARG A 188 23.92 22.84 27.99
CA ARG A 188 22.76 22.43 27.22
C ARG A 188 22.88 22.81 25.74
N VAL A 189 22.44 21.93 24.84
CA VAL A 189 22.49 22.14 23.39
C VAL A 189 21.12 21.86 22.77
N THR A 190 20.56 22.87 22.11
CA THR A 190 19.32 22.72 21.32
C THR A 190 19.65 22.67 19.84
N LEU A 191 19.25 21.59 19.16
CA LEU A 191 19.36 21.44 17.70
C LEU A 191 17.98 21.39 17.05
N ARG A 192 17.90 21.82 15.78
CA ARG A 192 16.70 21.68 14.96
C ARG A 192 16.68 20.30 14.33
N LEU A 193 15.54 19.64 14.38
CA LEU A 193 15.31 18.35 13.73
C LEU A 193 14.86 18.60 12.29
N ARG A 194 15.79 18.45 11.34
CA ARG A 194 15.47 18.47 9.91
C ARG A 194 15.99 17.21 9.24
N ALA A 195 15.14 16.61 8.42
CA ALA A 195 15.48 15.43 7.64
C ALA A 195 14.80 15.52 6.28
N LYS A 196 15.52 15.19 5.21
CA LYS A 196 15.03 15.24 3.81
C LYS A 196 14.31 16.55 3.41
N GLY A 197 14.67 17.66 4.03
CA GLY A 197 14.05 18.99 3.80
C GLY A 197 12.83 19.32 4.65
N VAL A 198 12.30 18.35 5.41
CA VAL A 198 11.16 18.47 6.33
C VAL A 198 11.64 18.89 7.73
N ASP A 199 10.81 19.65 8.46
CA ASP A 199 11.08 20.11 9.82
C ASP A 199 10.22 19.37 10.85
N TYR A 200 10.88 18.68 11.79
CA TYR A 200 10.27 17.90 12.87
C TYR A 200 10.48 18.57 14.24
N GLY A 201 10.66 19.90 14.23
CA GLY A 201 10.81 20.71 15.44
C GLY A 201 12.24 20.75 15.96
N ARG A 202 12.41 20.59 17.27
CA ARG A 202 13.70 20.75 17.96
C ARG A 202 13.84 19.76 19.11
N ILE A 203 15.10 19.47 19.44
CA ILE A 203 15.48 18.69 20.61
C ILE A 203 16.49 19.47 21.43
N THR A 204 16.47 19.27 22.75
CA THR A 204 17.47 19.86 23.65
C THR A 204 18.14 18.75 24.44
N ALA A 205 19.45 18.59 24.29
CA ALA A 205 20.25 17.68 25.08
C ALA A 205 20.93 18.41 26.24
N GLU A 206 20.95 17.78 27.40
CA GLU A 206 21.66 18.25 28.59
C GLU A 206 23.04 17.56 28.71
N PRO A 207 23.99 18.11 29.47
CA PRO A 207 25.36 17.56 29.58
C PRO A 207 25.45 16.14 30.16
N ASP A 208 24.41 15.70 30.88
CA ASP A 208 24.31 14.37 31.48
C ASP A 208 23.80 13.30 30.49
N GLY A 209 23.48 13.70 29.26
CA GLY A 209 22.96 12.83 28.20
C GLY A 209 21.44 12.76 28.13
N THR A 210 20.70 13.40 29.04
CA THR A 210 19.24 13.48 28.94
C THR A 210 18.81 14.36 27.76
N VAL A 211 17.66 14.04 27.16
CA VAL A 211 17.13 14.75 25.99
C VAL A 211 15.68 15.15 26.21
N ASP A 212 15.41 16.46 26.12
CA ASP A 212 14.07 17.03 26.05
C ASP A 212 13.55 16.99 24.61
N THR A 213 12.48 16.20 24.42
CA THR A 213 11.76 16.01 23.16
C THR A 213 10.42 16.74 23.13
N SER A 214 10.11 17.62 24.08
CA SER A 214 8.82 18.35 24.15
C SER A 214 8.57 19.31 22.98
N LYS A 215 9.59 19.55 22.15
CA LYS A 215 9.53 20.35 20.92
C LYS A 215 9.73 19.51 19.66
N VAL A 216 9.69 18.18 19.76
CA VAL A 216 9.52 17.29 18.60
C VAL A 216 8.11 17.50 18.06
N ASP A 217 7.98 17.50 16.74
CA ASP A 217 6.76 17.91 16.05
C ASP A 217 6.36 16.88 15.00
N GLY A 218 5.09 16.49 14.99
CA GLY A 218 4.46 15.58 14.04
C GLY A 218 4.96 14.13 14.02
N ILE A 219 5.80 13.72 14.98
CA ILE A 219 6.26 12.33 15.19
C ILE A 219 6.37 12.02 16.69
N ASN A 220 6.59 10.75 17.05
CA ASN A 220 6.75 10.35 18.45
C ASN A 220 8.11 10.80 19.02
N SER A 221 8.22 10.85 20.34
CA SER A 221 9.45 11.26 21.05
C SER A 221 10.64 10.32 20.83
N ASP A 222 10.40 9.10 20.38
CA ASP A 222 11.42 8.12 19.97
C ASP A 222 12.10 8.46 18.62
N LEU A 223 11.61 9.51 17.95
CA LEU A 223 12.03 10.01 16.64
C LEU A 223 11.81 9.03 15.48
N ARG A 224 11.02 7.98 15.69
CA ARG A 224 10.69 7.01 14.64
C ARG A 224 9.50 7.52 13.82
N VAL A 225 9.73 7.71 12.52
CA VAL A 225 8.66 7.95 11.56
C VAL A 225 7.94 6.63 11.30
N ARG A 226 6.61 6.68 11.44
CA ARG A 226 5.70 5.55 11.27
C ARG A 226 4.74 5.91 10.15
N PRO A 227 4.99 5.44 8.91
CA PRO A 227 4.27 5.95 7.76
C PRO A 227 2.96 5.21 7.48
N PHE A 228 2.68 4.12 8.20
CA PHE A 228 1.51 3.29 7.96
C PHE A 228 0.37 3.65 8.89
N PHE A 229 -0.84 3.48 8.38
CA PHE A 229 -2.10 3.95 8.95
C PHE A 229 -2.20 5.48 9.01
N ALA A 230 -3.42 6.02 8.91
CA ALA A 230 -3.63 7.47 8.85
C ALA A 230 -3.08 8.22 10.08
N GLU A 231 -3.03 7.57 11.24
CA GLU A 231 -2.48 8.08 12.50
C GLU A 231 -0.97 7.83 12.68
N GLY A 232 -0.32 7.13 11.75
CA GLY A 232 1.10 6.78 11.84
C GLY A 232 1.41 5.82 12.99
N ARG A 233 0.86 4.60 12.90
CA ARG A 233 0.90 3.58 13.97
C ARG A 233 2.10 2.64 13.85
N THR A 234 2.35 2.06 12.68
CA THR A 234 3.41 1.05 12.50
C THR A 234 4.52 1.56 11.59
N ALA A 235 5.66 0.88 11.69
CA ALA A 235 6.90 1.37 11.14
C ALA A 235 7.41 0.54 9.96
N SER A 236 6.85 -0.65 9.75
CA SER A 236 7.22 -1.58 8.67
C SER A 236 6.01 -2.22 7.96
N MET A 237 6.19 -2.58 6.70
CA MET A 237 5.24 -3.31 5.88
C MET A 237 4.94 -4.69 6.47
N ARG A 238 5.92 -5.32 7.13
CA ARG A 238 5.73 -6.62 7.79
C ARG A 238 4.73 -6.53 8.95
N GLU A 239 4.88 -5.53 9.82
CA GLU A 239 3.89 -5.25 10.88
C GLU A 239 2.52 -4.92 10.28
N PHE A 240 2.50 -4.14 9.19
CA PHE A 240 1.26 -3.84 8.47
C PHE A 240 0.58 -5.10 7.91
N VAL A 241 1.31 -6.01 7.26
CA VAL A 241 0.77 -7.24 6.67
C VAL A 241 0.28 -8.20 7.76
N ILE A 242 1.07 -8.45 8.80
CA ILE A 242 0.69 -9.32 9.91
C ILE A 242 -0.50 -8.74 10.69
N GLY A 243 -0.47 -7.43 10.92
CA GLY A 243 -1.60 -6.71 11.50
C GLY A 243 -2.85 -6.84 10.64
N ALA A 244 -2.73 -6.73 9.31
CA ALA A 244 -3.84 -6.87 8.38
C ALA A 244 -4.48 -8.26 8.39
N PHE A 245 -3.66 -9.32 8.43
CA PHE A 245 -4.18 -10.68 8.61
C PHE A 245 -4.98 -10.79 9.90
N LYS A 246 -4.41 -10.29 11.00
CA LYS A 246 -5.03 -10.40 12.32
C LYS A 246 -6.29 -9.53 12.45
N ASP A 247 -6.19 -8.24 12.16
CA ASP A 247 -7.20 -7.26 12.54
C ASP A 247 -8.39 -7.22 11.56
N GLU A 248 -8.16 -7.52 10.28
CA GLU A 248 -9.14 -7.42 9.21
C GLU A 248 -9.63 -8.78 8.72
N MET A 249 -8.73 -9.77 8.63
CA MET A 249 -9.08 -11.12 8.15
C MET A 249 -9.29 -12.10 9.32
N GLY A 250 -8.85 -11.74 10.52
CA GLY A 250 -8.93 -12.60 11.70
C GLY A 250 -8.04 -13.82 11.64
N MET A 251 -6.98 -13.77 10.84
CA MET A 251 -6.01 -14.86 10.70
C MET A 251 -4.73 -14.59 11.47
N GLU A 252 -4.06 -15.65 11.92
CA GLU A 252 -2.87 -15.59 12.76
C GLU A 252 -1.59 -16.01 12.00
N ALA A 253 -0.72 -15.03 11.77
CA ALA A 253 0.63 -15.29 11.27
C ALA A 253 1.59 -15.56 12.42
N TRP A 254 2.30 -16.69 12.35
CA TRP A 254 3.52 -16.88 13.12
C TRP A 254 4.69 -16.29 12.33
N ASP A 255 5.45 -15.40 12.96
CA ASP A 255 6.56 -14.72 12.29
C ASP A 255 7.84 -14.76 13.13
N PRO A 256 8.84 -15.60 12.76
CA PRO A 256 10.12 -15.71 13.46
C PRO A 256 10.83 -14.36 13.65
N ILE A 257 10.71 -13.43 12.69
CA ILE A 257 11.37 -12.13 12.76
C ILE A 257 10.76 -11.29 13.88
N LEU A 258 9.47 -11.00 13.83
CA LEU A 258 8.84 -10.20 14.87
C LEU A 258 8.78 -10.94 16.21
N CYS A 259 8.73 -12.27 16.24
CA CYS A 259 8.80 -13.06 17.48
C CYS A 259 10.13 -12.89 18.21
N GLU A 260 11.26 -12.96 17.51
CA GLU A 260 12.59 -12.72 18.08
C GLU A 260 12.79 -11.25 18.48
N VAL A 261 12.31 -10.31 17.65
CA VAL A 261 12.44 -8.87 17.92
C VAL A 261 11.62 -8.45 19.13
N THR A 262 10.47 -9.08 19.36
CA THR A 262 9.56 -8.75 20.45
C THR A 262 9.57 -9.79 21.57
N ASP A 263 10.58 -10.65 21.62
CA ASP A 263 10.72 -11.65 22.68
C ASP A 263 10.70 -10.95 24.05
N PRO A 264 9.82 -11.36 24.97
CA PRO A 264 9.64 -10.66 26.24
C PRO A 264 10.85 -10.79 27.18
N ASP A 265 11.66 -11.84 27.01
CA ASP A 265 12.78 -12.16 27.88
C ASP A 265 14.12 -11.73 27.27
N ASN A 266 14.28 -11.91 25.96
CA ASN A 266 15.54 -11.68 25.25
C ASN A 266 15.33 -11.21 23.80
N PRO A 267 14.84 -9.98 23.58
CA PRO A 267 14.58 -9.46 22.24
C PRO A 267 15.88 -9.29 21.44
N ARG A 268 15.86 -9.70 20.17
CA ARG A 268 17.03 -9.66 19.27
C ARG A 268 16.76 -8.86 18.01
N ALA A 269 17.77 -8.12 17.58
CA ALA A 269 17.68 -7.39 16.32
C ALA A 269 17.67 -8.36 15.13
N MET A 270 16.77 -8.13 14.18
CA MET A 270 16.58 -8.96 12.99
C MET A 270 16.49 -8.09 11.74
N THR A 271 16.65 -8.72 10.57
CA THR A 271 16.44 -8.06 9.28
C THR A 271 15.55 -8.92 8.41
N SER A 272 14.49 -8.34 7.85
CA SER A 272 13.61 -9.07 6.94
C SER A 272 14.28 -9.38 5.61
N PRO A 273 13.77 -10.36 4.83
CA PRO A 273 14.25 -10.60 3.47
C PRO A 273 14.16 -9.37 2.56
N SER A 274 13.24 -8.45 2.85
CA SER A 274 13.09 -7.15 2.19
C SER A 274 14.06 -6.07 2.71
N GLY A 275 14.96 -6.42 3.62
CA GLY A 275 16.03 -5.58 4.12
C GLY A 275 15.63 -4.54 5.16
N PHE A 276 14.42 -4.62 5.74
CA PHE A 276 14.04 -3.75 6.85
C PHE A 276 14.73 -4.21 8.14
N HIS A 277 15.39 -3.31 8.87
CA HIS A 277 16.12 -3.66 10.10
C HIS A 277 15.30 -3.35 11.36
N TYR A 278 15.00 -4.39 12.12
CA TYR A 278 14.29 -4.34 13.38
C TYR A 278 15.29 -4.31 14.53
N ASP A 279 15.40 -3.17 15.22
CA ASP A 279 16.29 -2.99 16.38
C ASP A 279 15.48 -2.73 17.65
N PRO A 280 15.21 -3.76 18.48
CA PRO A 280 14.39 -3.61 19.68
C PRO A 280 15.07 -2.77 20.78
N ALA A 281 16.37 -2.46 20.65
CA ALA A 281 17.04 -1.53 21.55
C ALA A 281 16.71 -0.06 21.25
N ARG A 282 16.14 0.23 20.06
CA ARG A 282 15.83 1.58 19.60
C ARG A 282 14.35 1.81 19.33
N ASP A 283 13.63 0.76 18.95
CA ASP A 283 12.26 0.81 18.48
C ASP A 283 11.40 -0.21 19.24
N SER A 284 10.12 0.11 19.37
CA SER A 284 9.09 -0.84 19.79
C SER A 284 8.36 -1.32 18.54
N PHE A 285 8.15 -2.63 18.46
CA PHE A 285 7.46 -3.29 17.35
C PHE A 285 6.25 -4.08 17.86
N GLU A 286 5.30 -4.33 16.97
CA GLU A 286 4.12 -5.15 17.30
C GLU A 286 4.47 -6.64 17.28
N ARG A 287 4.17 -7.35 18.37
CA ARG A 287 4.34 -8.81 18.45
C ARG A 287 3.23 -9.50 17.64
N PRO A 288 3.53 -10.53 16.82
CA PRO A 288 2.51 -11.30 16.13
C PRO A 288 1.57 -12.00 17.13
N PRO A 289 0.37 -12.43 16.70
CA PRO A 289 -0.59 -13.11 17.56
C PRO A 289 -0.02 -14.40 18.17
N VAL A 290 0.74 -15.14 17.35
CA VAL A 290 1.38 -16.41 17.67
C VAL A 290 2.83 -16.41 17.21
N CYS A 291 3.65 -17.27 17.81
CA CYS A 291 5.08 -17.40 17.51
C CYS A 291 5.53 -18.80 17.11
N ALA A 292 4.60 -19.75 17.02
CA ALA A 292 4.85 -21.06 16.47
C ALA A 292 3.66 -21.53 15.63
N ASP A 293 3.92 -22.50 14.75
CA ASP A 293 2.92 -23.10 13.87
C ASP A 293 1.88 -23.95 14.62
N TRP A 294 2.15 -24.39 15.85
CA TRP A 294 1.19 -25.13 16.69
C TRP A 294 0.39 -24.26 17.67
N GLU A 295 0.64 -22.96 17.71
CA GLU A 295 -0.10 -22.04 18.57
C GLU A 295 -1.41 -21.63 17.89
N ASP A 296 -2.46 -21.53 18.71
CA ASP A 296 -3.83 -21.11 18.36
C ASP A 296 -4.18 -19.98 19.34
N GLY A 297 -3.88 -18.75 18.93
CA GLY A 297 -3.96 -17.56 19.75
C GLY A 297 -5.38 -17.08 19.99
N ASP A 298 -6.30 -17.35 19.06
CA ASP A 298 -7.71 -16.96 19.15
C ASP A 298 -8.66 -18.09 19.56
N ASN A 299 -8.16 -19.32 19.66
CA ASN A 299 -8.83 -20.55 20.13
C ASN A 299 -9.97 -21.02 19.22
N ASP A 300 -9.81 -20.86 17.90
CA ASP A 300 -10.77 -21.34 16.90
C ASP A 300 -10.50 -22.80 16.45
N ALA A 301 -9.45 -23.42 16.99
CA ALA A 301 -8.94 -24.76 16.68
C ALA A 301 -8.26 -24.91 15.31
N VAL A 302 -7.92 -23.80 14.65
CA VAL A 302 -7.01 -23.73 13.51
C VAL A 302 -5.62 -23.32 14.03
N THR A 303 -4.58 -23.84 13.38
CA THR A 303 -3.18 -23.53 13.72
C THR A 303 -2.42 -23.41 12.41
N ALA A 304 -1.22 -22.80 12.44
CA ALA A 304 -0.37 -22.61 11.25
C ALA A 304 -1.10 -21.90 10.09
N GLU A 305 -1.97 -20.94 10.38
CA GLU A 305 -2.84 -20.29 9.40
C GLU A 305 -2.08 -19.53 8.32
N ILE A 306 -1.13 -18.68 8.74
CA ILE A 306 -0.27 -17.92 7.83
C ILE A 306 1.21 -18.28 8.06
N ASP A 307 1.80 -18.94 7.06
CA ASP A 307 3.21 -19.32 7.04
C ASP A 307 4.13 -18.09 6.83
N PRO A 308 5.30 -17.99 7.49
CA PRO A 308 6.22 -16.86 7.37
C PRO A 308 6.71 -16.62 5.92
N ALA A 309 6.79 -17.66 5.09
CA ALA A 309 7.13 -17.51 3.68
C ALA A 309 6.09 -16.65 2.94
N LEU A 310 4.81 -16.77 3.31
CA LEU A 310 3.74 -15.95 2.77
C LEU A 310 3.99 -14.47 3.07
N VAL A 311 4.31 -14.17 4.33
CA VAL A 311 4.62 -12.82 4.80
C VAL A 311 5.85 -12.28 4.07
N ASP A 312 6.90 -13.09 3.88
CA ASP A 312 8.10 -12.71 3.13
C ASP A 312 7.78 -12.33 1.68
N TYR A 313 6.99 -13.14 0.97
CA TYR A 313 6.60 -12.83 -0.40
C TYR A 313 5.72 -11.58 -0.48
N MET A 314 4.79 -11.38 0.46
CA MET A 314 3.93 -10.18 0.48
C MET A 314 4.72 -8.92 0.81
N GLU A 315 5.60 -8.96 1.81
CA GLU A 315 6.50 -7.85 2.15
C GLU A 315 7.39 -7.49 0.95
N PHE A 316 7.97 -8.51 0.29
CA PHE A 316 8.86 -8.30 -0.86
C PHE A 316 8.10 -7.80 -2.11
N TYR A 317 6.87 -8.26 -2.31
CA TYR A 317 5.96 -7.71 -3.33
C TYR A 317 5.68 -6.24 -3.07
N LEU A 318 5.28 -5.85 -1.85
CA LEU A 318 4.97 -4.46 -1.50
C LEU A 318 6.20 -3.54 -1.54
N LEU A 319 7.39 -4.07 -1.22
CA LEU A 319 8.66 -3.35 -1.40
C LEU A 319 8.85 -2.94 -2.87
N ASN A 320 8.61 -3.86 -3.80
CA ASN A 320 8.81 -3.67 -5.23
C ASN A 320 7.56 -3.23 -5.98
N TYR A 321 6.47 -2.95 -5.27
CA TYR A 321 5.21 -2.60 -5.91
C TYR A 321 5.29 -1.22 -6.57
N PHE A 322 4.58 -1.07 -7.68
CA PHE A 322 4.77 0.05 -8.59
C PHE A 322 4.41 1.37 -7.92
N LYS A 323 5.19 2.42 -8.20
CA LYS A 323 4.76 3.81 -7.94
C LYS A 323 3.61 4.18 -8.88
N PRO A 324 2.68 5.08 -8.50
CA PRO A 324 1.59 5.50 -9.38
C PRO A 324 2.06 6.13 -10.69
N ALA A 325 1.15 6.13 -11.66
CA ALA A 325 1.41 6.73 -12.96
C ALA A 325 1.21 8.24 -12.93
N THR A 326 1.86 8.91 -13.88
CA THR A 326 1.55 10.31 -14.20
C THR A 326 0.76 10.37 -15.51
N GLY A 327 -0.46 10.89 -15.43
CA GLY A 327 -1.34 11.16 -16.56
C GLY A 327 -0.83 12.29 -17.48
N PRO A 328 -1.65 12.74 -18.44
CA PRO A 328 -1.20 13.69 -19.46
C PRO A 328 -0.83 15.05 -18.87
N GLY A 329 0.43 15.45 -19.08
CA GLY A 329 0.91 16.77 -18.65
C GLY A 329 0.49 17.89 -19.61
N ASN A 330 -0.39 18.79 -19.17
CA ASN A 330 -0.81 19.97 -19.96
C ASN A 330 -0.44 21.30 -19.25
N PRO A 331 -0.41 22.45 -19.96
CA PRO A 331 -0.08 23.75 -19.36
C PRO A 331 -0.97 24.13 -18.17
N PHE A 332 -2.24 23.74 -18.20
CA PHE A 332 -3.23 24.03 -17.17
C PHE A 332 -2.92 23.29 -15.85
N ALA A 333 -2.61 21.99 -15.94
CA ALA A 333 -2.11 21.18 -14.82
C ALA A 333 -0.78 21.71 -14.27
N ARG A 334 0.16 22.12 -15.14
CA ARG A 334 1.43 22.71 -14.68
C ARG A 334 1.23 24.00 -13.90
N GLU A 335 0.28 24.84 -14.30
CA GLU A 335 -0.09 26.03 -13.53
C GLU A 335 -0.75 25.66 -12.20
N GLY A 336 -1.59 24.61 -12.18
CA GLY A 336 -2.15 24.05 -10.96
C GLY A 336 -1.12 23.64 -9.91
N SER A 337 -0.08 22.90 -10.32
CA SER A 337 1.04 22.53 -9.43
C SER A 337 1.77 23.75 -8.86
N ARG A 338 1.98 24.80 -9.68
CA ARG A 338 2.57 26.07 -9.21
C ARG A 338 1.65 26.80 -8.23
N LEU A 339 0.35 26.79 -8.49
CA LEU A 339 -0.66 27.38 -7.62
C LEU A 339 -0.68 26.70 -6.26
N MET A 340 -0.65 25.36 -6.20
CA MET A 340 -0.53 24.60 -4.95
C MET A 340 0.64 25.08 -4.09
N ARG A 341 1.81 25.28 -4.71
CA ARG A 341 2.98 25.84 -4.02
C ARG A 341 2.73 27.27 -3.54
N SER A 342 2.18 28.13 -4.39
CA SER A 342 1.95 29.54 -4.07
C SER A 342 0.95 29.78 -2.93
N ILE A 343 0.00 28.86 -2.73
CA ILE A 343 -1.03 28.97 -1.70
C ILE A 343 -0.69 28.22 -0.41
N GLY A 344 0.46 27.54 -0.35
CA GLY A 344 0.93 26.83 0.85
C GLY A 344 0.49 25.37 0.97
N CYS A 345 -0.07 24.74 -0.07
CA CYS A 345 -0.42 23.32 0.01
C CYS A 345 0.84 22.44 0.15
N THR A 346 1.95 22.86 -0.47
CA THR A 346 3.21 22.10 -0.45
C THR A 346 4.03 22.29 0.82
N ASP A 347 3.49 22.96 1.83
CA ASP A 347 4.15 23.09 3.14
C ASP A 347 4.13 21.75 3.89
N CYS A 348 3.04 20.97 3.73
CA CYS A 348 2.92 19.57 4.17
C CYS A 348 3.09 18.60 2.98
N HIS A 349 2.47 18.92 1.82
CA HIS A 349 2.56 18.07 0.62
C HIS A 349 3.86 18.28 -0.15
N THR A 350 5.00 17.82 0.38
CA THR A 350 6.31 18.06 -0.24
C THR A 350 6.49 17.23 -1.51
N GLN A 351 6.81 17.89 -2.63
CA GLN A 351 6.60 17.31 -3.97
C GLN A 351 7.49 16.12 -4.29
N GLN A 352 8.68 16.06 -3.71
CA GLN A 352 9.69 15.06 -4.05
C GLN A 352 10.61 14.81 -2.86
N MET A 353 11.16 13.61 -2.80
CA MET A 353 12.06 13.22 -1.72
C MET A 353 13.16 12.29 -2.24
N ARG A 354 14.35 12.36 -1.65
CA ARG A 354 15.48 11.53 -2.04
C ARG A 354 15.49 10.24 -1.21
N VAL A 355 15.52 9.11 -1.90
CA VAL A 355 15.97 7.83 -1.35
C VAL A 355 17.48 7.75 -1.55
N SER A 356 18.20 7.47 -0.48
CA SER A 356 19.66 7.44 -0.46
C SER A 356 20.19 6.04 -0.70
N ARG A 357 19.39 5.01 -0.39
CA ARG A 357 19.72 3.61 -0.67
C ARG A 357 18.48 2.82 -1.03
N ASP A 358 18.25 2.59 -2.33
CA ASP A 358 17.09 1.83 -2.79
C ASP A 358 17.24 0.32 -2.51
N ARG A 359 16.28 -0.25 -1.77
CA ARG A 359 16.19 -1.69 -1.44
C ARG A 359 15.48 -2.50 -2.52
N ARG A 360 14.89 -1.88 -3.53
CA ARG A 360 14.13 -2.57 -4.58
C ARG A 360 15.07 -3.24 -5.60
N VAL A 361 14.57 -4.32 -6.20
CA VAL A 361 15.21 -4.99 -7.34
C VAL A 361 14.70 -4.49 -8.69
N ALA A 362 13.66 -3.66 -8.70
CA ALA A 362 13.06 -3.13 -9.91
C ALA A 362 12.44 -1.74 -9.71
N ASP A 363 12.45 -0.94 -10.76
CA ASP A 363 11.63 0.26 -10.89
C ASP A 363 10.68 0.10 -12.07
N VAL A 364 9.43 0.49 -11.87
CA VAL A 364 8.45 0.60 -12.95
C VAL A 364 7.94 2.03 -12.97
N GLU A 365 8.32 2.76 -14.01
CA GLU A 365 7.84 4.12 -14.25
C GLU A 365 6.75 4.07 -15.31
N THR A 366 5.55 4.53 -14.94
CA THR A 366 4.39 4.53 -15.83
C THR A 366 3.95 5.95 -16.12
N LYS A 367 3.90 6.31 -17.40
CA LYS A 367 3.55 7.66 -17.85
C LYS A 367 2.52 7.60 -18.96
N HIS A 368 1.83 8.73 -19.16
CA HIS A 368 1.00 8.90 -20.33
C HIS A 368 1.82 8.85 -21.62
N ASP A 369 1.48 7.88 -22.46
CA ASP A 369 1.99 7.69 -23.82
C ASP A 369 0.80 7.24 -24.70
N ALA A 370 0.32 8.16 -25.55
CA ALA A 370 -0.84 7.89 -26.40
C ALA A 370 -0.52 7.01 -27.62
N GLU A 371 0.77 6.81 -27.94
CA GLU A 371 1.19 6.00 -29.07
C GLU A 371 1.41 4.55 -28.64
N GLN A 372 2.06 4.35 -27.50
CA GLN A 372 2.40 3.01 -26.99
C GLN A 372 1.41 2.48 -25.94
N GLY A 373 0.66 3.35 -25.27
CA GLY A 373 -0.34 2.98 -24.25
C GLY A 373 -1.67 2.53 -24.85
N ILE A 374 -1.64 1.48 -25.67
CA ILE A 374 -2.74 1.02 -26.55
C ILE A 374 -4.14 1.10 -25.93
N PHE A 375 -4.34 0.64 -24.69
CA PHE A 375 -5.66 0.55 -24.05
C PHE A 375 -6.04 1.76 -23.20
N ASN A 376 -5.11 2.26 -22.38
CA ASN A 376 -5.37 3.27 -21.36
C ASN A 376 -4.51 4.54 -21.50
N ALA A 377 -3.81 4.69 -22.63
CA ALA A 377 -2.84 5.75 -22.92
C ALA A 377 -1.70 5.86 -21.90
N LEU A 378 -1.39 4.77 -21.19
CA LEU A 378 -0.25 4.67 -20.30
C LEU A 378 0.73 3.60 -20.83
N PHE A 379 2.02 3.88 -20.70
CA PHE A 379 3.08 2.93 -21.00
C PHE A 379 4.03 2.83 -19.81
N ALA A 380 4.36 1.60 -19.43
CA ALA A 380 5.23 1.28 -18.31
C ALA A 380 6.64 0.89 -18.79
N GLU A 381 7.65 1.47 -18.16
CA GLU A 381 9.04 1.12 -18.38
C GLU A 381 9.58 0.40 -17.13
N ALA A 382 9.75 -0.91 -17.23
CA ALA A 382 10.31 -1.74 -16.17
C ALA A 382 11.84 -1.84 -16.33
N ASN A 383 12.56 -1.47 -15.28
CA ASN A 383 14.01 -1.49 -15.21
C ASN A 383 14.47 -2.33 -14.01
N ALA A 384 15.42 -3.23 -14.25
CA ALA A 384 16.08 -3.97 -13.19
C ALA A 384 17.02 -3.06 -12.39
N LEU A 385 17.01 -3.18 -11.06
CA LEU A 385 17.83 -2.43 -10.11
C LEU A 385 18.71 -3.35 -9.25
N PHE A 386 19.18 -4.46 -9.80
CA PHE A 386 20.00 -5.43 -9.08
C PHE A 386 21.33 -5.71 -9.79
N SER A 387 22.29 -6.18 -8.98
CA SER A 387 23.58 -6.72 -9.39
C SER A 387 23.66 -8.20 -9.03
N THR A 388 24.44 -8.94 -9.80
CA THR A 388 24.61 -10.39 -9.59
C THR A 388 25.83 -10.66 -8.71
N ILE A 389 25.68 -11.53 -7.70
CA ILE A 389 26.76 -12.02 -6.85
C ILE A 389 26.88 -13.53 -7.02
N GLU A 390 28.01 -13.96 -7.57
CA GLU A 390 28.39 -15.38 -7.68
C GLU A 390 28.81 -15.91 -6.30
N ASP A 391 28.15 -16.97 -5.82
CA ASP A 391 28.39 -17.57 -4.50
C ASP A 391 28.58 -19.09 -4.54
N GLY A 392 28.64 -19.69 -5.73
CA GLY A 392 28.86 -21.12 -5.95
C GLY A 392 27.58 -21.97 -5.95
N ASP A 393 26.41 -21.36 -5.77
CA ASP A 393 25.13 -21.99 -6.09
C ASP A 393 24.93 -22.08 -7.61
N THR A 394 23.97 -22.90 -8.06
CA THR A 394 23.60 -23.00 -9.48
C THR A 394 23.04 -21.68 -10.01
N TYR A 395 22.31 -20.94 -9.16
CA TYR A 395 21.72 -19.65 -9.51
C TYR A 395 22.35 -18.57 -8.65
N PRO A 396 23.00 -17.53 -9.20
CA PRO A 396 23.65 -16.51 -8.38
C PRO A 396 22.63 -15.62 -7.64
N LYS A 397 23.08 -14.90 -6.61
CA LYS A 397 22.23 -13.94 -5.89
C LYS A 397 22.01 -12.68 -6.72
N LEU A 398 20.79 -12.15 -6.71
CA LEU A 398 20.38 -10.89 -7.32
C LEU A 398 20.12 -9.87 -6.21
N VAL A 399 21.10 -9.00 -5.96
CA VAL A 399 21.08 -8.06 -4.82
C VAL A 399 20.78 -6.65 -5.32
N PRO A 400 19.90 -5.88 -4.65
CA PRO A 400 19.63 -4.48 -4.99
C PRO A 400 20.92 -3.66 -5.15
N ASN A 401 20.98 -2.80 -6.17
CA ASN A 401 22.13 -1.94 -6.43
C ASN A 401 22.37 -0.93 -5.29
N GLY A 402 21.29 -0.49 -4.62
CA GLY A 402 21.38 0.50 -3.56
C GLY A 402 21.61 1.93 -4.06
N ASP A 403 21.38 2.20 -5.34
CA ASP A 403 21.58 3.51 -5.94
C ASP A 403 20.65 4.57 -5.32
N GLU A 404 21.12 5.81 -5.23
CA GLU A 404 20.29 6.93 -4.81
C GLU A 404 19.44 7.46 -5.96
N PHE A 405 18.22 7.93 -5.66
CA PHE A 405 17.36 8.57 -6.65
C PHE A 405 16.34 9.52 -6.01
N ILE A 406 15.69 10.33 -6.86
CA ILE A 406 14.60 11.23 -6.43
C ILE A 406 13.26 10.60 -6.76
N VAL A 407 12.46 10.41 -5.72
CA VAL A 407 11.03 10.06 -5.82
C VAL A 407 10.27 11.33 -6.19
N ASN A 408 9.80 11.42 -7.44
CA ASN A 408 9.04 12.56 -7.94
C ASN A 408 7.54 12.40 -7.70
N ASN A 409 6.82 13.53 -7.67
CA ASN A 409 5.36 13.60 -7.49
C ASN A 409 4.84 12.93 -6.20
N PHE A 410 5.68 12.81 -5.17
CA PHE A 410 5.36 12.14 -3.90
C PHE A 410 4.31 12.90 -3.08
N PHE A 411 4.49 14.21 -2.93
CA PHE A 411 3.55 15.12 -2.23
C PHE A 411 3.21 14.70 -0.78
N SER A 412 4.22 14.31 -0.01
CA SER A 412 4.10 14.02 1.41
C SER A 412 5.38 14.38 2.15
N ASP A 413 5.27 14.79 3.40
CA ASP A 413 6.39 15.01 4.31
C ASP A 413 6.53 13.91 5.37
N LEU A 414 5.70 12.86 5.30
CA LEU A 414 5.67 11.75 6.27
C LEU A 414 5.66 12.25 7.72
N LYS A 415 4.83 13.27 7.99
CA LYS A 415 4.64 13.89 9.29
C LYS A 415 3.15 13.95 9.64
N ARG A 416 2.82 13.88 10.94
CA ARG A 416 1.45 14.17 11.41
C ARG A 416 1.18 15.66 11.50
N HIS A 417 -0.03 16.04 11.11
CA HIS A 417 -0.54 17.39 11.24
C HIS A 417 -1.93 17.39 11.83
N ASP A 418 -2.24 18.37 12.67
CA ASP A 418 -3.61 18.63 13.10
C ASP A 418 -4.44 19.15 11.91
N LEU A 419 -5.40 18.34 11.44
CA LEU A 419 -6.34 18.70 10.38
C LEU A 419 -7.64 19.33 10.90
N GLY A 420 -7.73 19.51 12.23
CA GLY A 420 -8.86 20.13 12.91
C GLY A 420 -10.10 19.24 13.02
N PRO A 421 -11.15 19.74 13.69
CA PRO A 421 -12.32 18.94 14.09
C PRO A 421 -13.17 18.43 12.91
N ALA A 422 -13.04 19.02 11.72
CA ALA A 422 -13.74 18.51 10.54
C ALA A 422 -13.16 17.17 10.05
N PHE A 423 -11.90 16.88 10.37
CA PHE A 423 -11.17 15.67 10.02
C PHE A 423 -10.96 14.75 11.23
N HIS A 424 -11.74 14.90 12.31
CA HIS A 424 -11.53 14.05 13.46
C HIS A 424 -11.90 12.59 13.20
N GLU A 425 -11.28 11.71 13.96
CA GLU A 425 -11.64 10.30 14.08
C GLU A 425 -11.86 9.95 15.55
N ARG A 426 -12.82 9.08 15.81
CA ARG A 426 -13.06 8.49 17.13
C ARG A 426 -12.38 7.13 17.23
N ASP A 427 -11.73 6.86 18.35
CA ASP A 427 -11.26 5.52 18.70
C ASP A 427 -12.32 4.73 19.50
N TYR A 428 -12.11 3.43 19.68
CA TYR A 428 -13.07 2.55 20.38
C TYR A 428 -13.25 2.90 21.86
N ASP A 429 -12.26 3.54 22.48
CA ASP A 429 -12.36 4.07 23.85
C ASP A 429 -13.08 5.43 23.95
N GLY A 430 -13.51 5.97 22.81
CA GLY A 430 -14.18 7.27 22.69
C GLY A 430 -13.23 8.48 22.60
N THR A 431 -11.91 8.28 22.61
CA THR A 431 -10.95 9.36 22.35
C THR A 431 -11.13 9.92 20.94
N ILE A 432 -10.83 11.20 20.78
CA ILE A 432 -10.95 11.91 19.51
C ILE A 432 -9.56 12.37 19.07
N ARG A 433 -9.18 12.04 17.84
CA ARG A 433 -7.93 12.43 17.21
C ARG A 433 -8.19 13.39 16.06
N THR A 434 -7.33 14.38 15.90
CA THR A 434 -7.33 15.28 14.73
C THR A 434 -5.99 15.32 14.00
N GLU A 435 -4.98 14.63 14.53
CA GLU A 435 -3.63 14.53 13.95
C GLU A 435 -3.50 13.31 13.04
N PHE A 436 -3.16 13.53 11.76
CA PHE A 436 -2.99 12.48 10.76
C PHE A 436 -1.73 12.72 9.93
N MET A 437 -1.14 11.63 9.45
CA MET A 437 -0.02 11.63 8.52
C MET A 437 -0.41 12.32 7.21
N THR A 438 0.48 13.15 6.65
CA THR A 438 0.34 13.58 5.26
C THR A 438 0.51 12.36 4.35
N GLU A 439 -0.58 11.81 3.83
CA GLU A 439 -0.51 10.75 2.82
C GLU A 439 0.06 11.30 1.48
N PRO A 440 0.89 10.52 0.76
CA PRO A 440 1.33 10.88 -0.59
C PRO A 440 0.14 11.18 -1.51
N LEU A 441 0.16 12.30 -2.26
CA LEU A 441 -0.92 12.60 -3.25
C LEU A 441 -0.81 11.77 -4.54
N TRP A 442 0.13 10.85 -4.57
CA TRP A 442 0.18 9.74 -5.50
C TRP A 442 -1.19 9.07 -5.62
N GLY A 443 -1.64 8.82 -6.86
CA GLY A 443 -2.94 8.17 -7.12
C GLY A 443 -4.19 9.02 -6.83
N VAL A 444 -4.08 10.21 -6.24
CA VAL A 444 -5.24 11.00 -5.77
C VAL A 444 -6.25 11.35 -6.87
N GLY A 445 -5.86 11.35 -8.14
CA GLY A 445 -6.76 11.55 -9.27
C GLY A 445 -7.70 10.36 -9.54
N SER A 446 -7.46 9.21 -8.90
CA SER A 446 -8.15 7.94 -9.19
C SER A 446 -8.76 7.26 -7.95
N THR A 447 -8.69 7.89 -6.78
CA THR A 447 -8.95 7.22 -5.49
C THR A 447 -10.10 7.86 -4.72
N ALA A 448 -11.05 8.52 -5.39
CA ALA A 448 -12.25 9.01 -4.70
C ALA A 448 -13.05 7.83 -4.09
N PRO A 449 -13.72 8.03 -2.93
CA PRO A 449 -13.82 9.27 -2.15
C PRO A 449 -12.53 9.59 -1.36
N TYR A 450 -12.52 10.70 -0.60
CA TYR A 450 -11.29 11.24 -0.02
C TYR A 450 -11.39 11.53 1.48
N GLY A 451 -10.22 11.58 2.11
CA GLY A 451 -10.02 11.65 3.56
C GLY A 451 -9.87 10.25 4.15
N HIS A 452 -9.28 10.14 5.35
CA HIS A 452 -9.10 8.84 6.01
C HIS A 452 -10.41 8.06 6.21
N ASP A 453 -11.55 8.76 6.22
CA ASP A 453 -12.89 8.24 6.43
C ASP A 453 -13.73 8.12 5.13
N GLY A 454 -13.16 8.45 3.97
CA GLY A 454 -13.88 8.39 2.69
C GLY A 454 -15.13 9.29 2.59
N ARG A 455 -15.27 10.33 3.43
CA ARG A 455 -16.50 11.16 3.47
C ARG A 455 -16.51 12.35 2.50
N SER A 456 -15.40 12.64 1.84
CA SER A 456 -15.35 13.73 0.83
C SER A 456 -15.47 13.15 -0.57
N ILE A 457 -16.56 13.42 -1.28
CA ILE A 457 -16.85 12.70 -2.55
C ILE A 457 -16.02 13.22 -3.75
N ASN A 458 -15.30 14.33 -3.59
CA ASN A 458 -14.43 14.88 -4.64
C ASN A 458 -13.28 15.74 -4.07
N LEU A 459 -12.30 16.06 -4.93
CA LEU A 459 -11.11 16.84 -4.59
C LEU A 459 -11.45 18.23 -4.03
N ASP A 460 -12.48 18.90 -4.55
CA ASP A 460 -12.86 20.23 -4.06
C ASP A 460 -13.35 20.17 -2.61
N GLN A 461 -14.18 19.17 -2.30
CA GLN A 461 -14.72 18.97 -0.96
C GLN A 461 -13.63 18.63 0.06
N VAL A 462 -12.71 17.72 -0.28
CA VAL A 462 -11.63 17.36 0.65
C VAL A 462 -10.70 18.53 0.89
N ILE A 463 -10.33 19.31 -0.14
CA ILE A 463 -9.52 20.52 0.03
C ILE A 463 -10.23 21.53 0.94
N ARG A 464 -11.55 21.72 0.79
CA ARG A 464 -12.34 22.61 1.66
C ARG A 464 -12.54 22.09 3.07
N ARG A 465 -12.39 20.78 3.28
CA ARG A 465 -12.53 20.15 4.60
C ARG A 465 -11.29 20.37 5.48
N HIS A 466 -10.13 20.65 4.89
CA HIS A 466 -8.88 20.85 5.63
C HIS A 466 -9.02 21.96 6.70
N GLY A 467 -8.54 21.70 7.91
CA GLY A 467 -8.54 22.63 9.03
C GLY A 467 -7.20 22.62 9.75
N GLY A 468 -7.21 23.02 11.03
CA GLY A 468 -6.02 22.99 11.88
C GLY A 468 -4.82 23.71 11.24
N GLU A 469 -3.70 23.01 11.09
CA GLU A 469 -2.48 23.52 10.47
C GLU A 469 -2.66 23.89 8.98
N ALA A 470 -3.61 23.28 8.28
CA ALA A 470 -3.89 23.53 6.87
C ALA A 470 -4.93 24.65 6.62
N GLU A 471 -5.47 25.29 7.68
CA GLU A 471 -6.54 26.30 7.59
C GLU A 471 -6.19 27.46 6.64
N ASP A 472 -4.97 27.98 6.72
CA ASP A 472 -4.54 29.11 5.89
C ASP A 472 -4.41 28.73 4.40
N SER A 473 -3.94 27.52 4.11
CA SER A 473 -3.84 26.99 2.74
C SER A 473 -5.23 26.74 2.16
N LYS A 474 -6.15 26.15 2.93
CA LYS A 474 -7.57 26.08 2.55
C LYS A 474 -8.14 27.46 2.24
N ARG A 475 -7.98 28.43 3.15
CA ARG A 475 -8.57 29.78 2.96
C ARG A 475 -8.05 30.45 1.70
N ARG A 476 -6.78 30.25 1.36
CA ARG A 476 -6.19 30.73 0.10
C ARG A 476 -6.81 30.02 -1.10
N TYR A 477 -6.95 28.69 -1.07
CA TYR A 477 -7.65 27.93 -2.12
C TYR A 477 -9.08 28.45 -2.36
N VAL A 478 -9.87 28.61 -1.30
CA VAL A 478 -11.27 29.07 -1.39
C VAL A 478 -11.39 30.47 -2.00
N ARG A 479 -10.37 31.33 -1.82
CA ARG A 479 -10.33 32.70 -2.36
C ARG A 479 -9.83 32.79 -3.80
N LEU A 480 -9.23 31.72 -4.34
CA LEU A 480 -8.84 31.69 -5.74
C LEU A 480 -10.06 31.86 -6.66
N ARG A 481 -9.81 32.36 -7.87
CA ARG A 481 -10.83 32.35 -8.93
C ARG A 481 -11.17 30.90 -9.26
N PHE A 482 -12.39 30.68 -9.73
CA PHE A 482 -12.87 29.33 -10.10
C PHE A 482 -11.93 28.61 -11.09
N GLU A 483 -11.40 29.34 -12.07
CA GLU A 483 -10.42 28.82 -13.03
C GLU A 483 -9.13 28.33 -12.35
N ASP A 484 -8.64 29.06 -11.34
CA ASP A 484 -7.41 28.71 -10.63
C ASP A 484 -7.64 27.53 -9.66
N GLN A 485 -8.84 27.39 -9.09
CA GLN A 485 -9.25 26.16 -8.37
C GLN A 485 -9.30 24.96 -9.32
N LEU A 486 -9.83 25.13 -10.54
CA LEU A 486 -9.85 24.08 -11.56
C LEU A 486 -8.44 23.64 -11.96
N LYS A 487 -7.49 24.56 -12.11
CA LYS A 487 -6.08 24.21 -12.43
C LYS A 487 -5.47 23.29 -11.39
N ILE A 488 -5.69 23.57 -10.11
CA ILE A 488 -5.21 22.72 -9.02
C ILE A 488 -5.85 21.32 -9.10
N ARG A 489 -7.17 21.24 -9.29
CA ARG A 489 -7.86 19.96 -9.42
C ARG A 489 -7.43 19.18 -10.66
N GLU A 490 -7.19 19.86 -11.78
CA GLU A 490 -6.66 19.24 -12.99
C GLU A 490 -5.26 18.64 -12.73
N PHE A 491 -4.39 19.37 -12.02
CA PHE A 491 -3.09 18.82 -11.64
C PHE A 491 -3.22 17.55 -10.80
N LEU A 492 -4.06 17.59 -9.76
CA LEU A 492 -4.29 16.42 -8.90
C LEU A 492 -4.87 15.24 -9.69
N ASN A 493 -5.75 15.49 -10.66
CA ASN A 493 -6.27 14.47 -11.59
C ASN A 493 -5.20 13.86 -12.50
N THR A 494 -3.99 14.42 -12.59
CA THR A 494 -2.87 13.80 -13.33
C THR A 494 -2.10 12.77 -12.49
N LEU A 495 -2.34 12.68 -11.19
CA LEU A 495 -1.70 11.70 -10.31
C LEU A 495 -2.60 10.46 -10.23
N VAL A 496 -2.35 9.43 -11.03
CA VAL A 496 -3.33 8.36 -11.28
C VAL A 496 -2.80 6.98 -10.93
N LEU A 497 -3.71 6.11 -10.50
CA LEU A 497 -3.45 4.67 -10.46
C LEU A 497 -3.67 4.06 -11.84
N PHE A 498 -3.12 2.87 -12.06
CA PHE A 498 -3.26 2.15 -13.33
C PHE A 498 -3.40 0.64 -13.08
N PRO A 499 -4.13 -0.10 -13.92
CA PRO A 499 -4.20 -1.57 -13.87
C PRO A 499 -2.97 -2.21 -14.52
N PRO A 500 -2.06 -2.87 -13.78
CA PRO A 500 -0.84 -3.44 -14.37
C PRO A 500 -1.05 -4.47 -15.47
N ASP A 501 -2.13 -5.25 -15.36
CA ASP A 501 -2.46 -6.29 -16.33
C ASP A 501 -3.02 -5.72 -17.64
N ASP A 502 -3.45 -4.44 -17.65
CA ASP A 502 -3.99 -3.75 -18.84
C ASP A 502 -3.13 -2.54 -19.28
N THR A 503 -1.89 -2.45 -18.78
CA THR A 503 -0.95 -1.37 -19.12
C THR A 503 0.24 -1.92 -19.89
N ALA A 504 0.33 -1.54 -21.17
CA ALA A 504 1.45 -1.87 -22.05
C ALA A 504 2.80 -1.52 -21.42
N SER A 505 3.83 -2.33 -21.71
CA SER A 505 5.17 -2.09 -21.18
C SER A 505 6.29 -2.47 -22.14
N ASN A 506 7.53 -2.13 -21.79
CA ASN A 506 8.71 -2.64 -22.49
C ASN A 506 8.87 -4.17 -22.39
N LEU A 507 8.22 -4.85 -21.43
CA LEU A 507 8.24 -6.32 -21.30
C LEU A 507 7.20 -6.98 -22.22
N ASN A 508 6.05 -6.33 -22.41
CA ASN A 508 5.03 -6.72 -23.38
C ASN A 508 4.34 -5.44 -23.91
N PRO A 509 4.80 -4.93 -25.07
CA PRO A 509 4.31 -3.66 -25.62
C PRO A 509 2.95 -3.78 -26.32
N GLY A 510 2.42 -5.00 -26.45
CA GLY A 510 1.22 -5.25 -27.25
C GLY A 510 1.45 -5.04 -28.75
N ASN A 511 0.34 -4.91 -29.48
CA ASN A 511 0.30 -4.75 -30.93
C ASN A 511 -0.57 -3.53 -31.30
N PRO A 512 0.05 -2.35 -31.52
CA PRO A 512 -0.66 -1.16 -31.97
C PRO A 512 -1.44 -1.42 -33.26
N GLY A 513 -2.76 -1.27 -33.21
CA GLY A 513 -3.66 -1.53 -34.35
C GLY A 513 -4.33 -2.91 -34.37
N SER A 514 -4.21 -3.70 -33.30
CA SER A 514 -5.06 -4.89 -33.11
C SER A 514 -6.55 -4.50 -33.12
N ASN A 515 -7.38 -5.36 -33.71
CA ASN A 515 -8.84 -5.24 -33.68
C ASN A 515 -9.46 -5.83 -32.41
N ASP A 516 -8.65 -6.45 -31.54
CA ASP A 516 -9.07 -6.97 -30.25
C ASP A 516 -8.23 -6.36 -29.12
N PRO A 517 -8.52 -5.10 -28.73
CA PRO A 517 -7.80 -4.42 -27.67
C PRO A 517 -8.14 -4.94 -26.27
N GLN A 518 -9.05 -5.92 -26.12
CA GLN A 518 -9.39 -6.51 -24.81
C GLN A 518 -8.47 -7.68 -24.44
N ASP A 519 -7.78 -8.28 -25.41
CA ASP A 519 -6.80 -9.33 -25.16
C ASP A 519 -5.48 -8.72 -24.64
N PRO A 520 -5.00 -9.12 -23.44
CA PRO A 520 -3.72 -8.65 -22.90
C PRO A 520 -2.50 -8.94 -23.79
N ALA A 521 -2.57 -9.97 -24.65
CA ALA A 521 -1.53 -10.20 -25.65
C ALA A 521 -1.50 -9.09 -26.72
N ASN A 522 -2.63 -8.42 -26.96
CA ASN A 522 -2.77 -7.37 -27.96
C ASN A 522 -2.62 -5.96 -27.38
N HIS A 523 -3.15 -5.68 -26.19
CA HIS A 523 -2.98 -4.35 -25.59
C HIS A 523 -1.71 -4.19 -24.76
N GLY A 524 -0.99 -5.29 -24.48
CA GLY A 524 0.26 -5.27 -23.71
C GLY A 524 0.02 -5.30 -22.20
N ASN A 525 1.04 -5.67 -21.42
CA ASN A 525 0.97 -5.70 -19.95
C ASN A 525 2.36 -5.64 -19.33
N ILE A 526 2.45 -5.55 -18.00
CA ILE A 526 3.71 -5.70 -17.27
C ILE A 526 4.00 -7.21 -17.05
N ALA A 527 4.62 -7.85 -18.05
CA ALA A 527 4.87 -9.30 -18.08
C ALA A 527 6.09 -9.76 -17.26
N LEU A 528 5.98 -9.80 -15.92
CA LEU A 528 7.06 -10.28 -15.03
C LEU A 528 7.67 -11.67 -15.37
N PRO A 529 6.93 -12.66 -15.89
CA PRO A 529 7.51 -13.97 -16.25
C PRO A 529 8.69 -13.89 -17.24
N ALA A 530 8.79 -12.82 -18.03
CA ALA A 530 9.93 -12.57 -18.90
C ALA A 530 11.26 -12.38 -18.14
N LEU A 531 11.21 -12.15 -16.83
CA LEU A 531 12.37 -11.86 -15.98
C LEU A 531 12.71 -13.00 -15.00
N TYR A 532 12.02 -14.14 -15.08
CA TYR A 532 12.27 -15.28 -14.18
C TYR A 532 13.63 -15.91 -14.45
N GLN A 533 14.35 -16.23 -13.38
CA GLN A 533 15.69 -16.81 -13.45
C GLN A 533 15.67 -18.35 -13.41
N ILE A 534 14.73 -18.93 -12.65
CA ILE A 534 14.71 -20.35 -12.35
C ILE A 534 13.53 -20.99 -13.07
N HIS A 535 13.72 -21.37 -14.34
CA HIS A 535 12.64 -21.85 -15.20
C HIS A 535 12.05 -23.21 -14.77
N GLU A 536 12.81 -24.03 -14.06
CA GLU A 536 12.39 -25.34 -13.54
C GLU A 536 11.24 -25.27 -12.53
N TYR A 537 11.03 -24.13 -11.87
CA TYR A 537 9.86 -23.91 -11.01
C TYR A 537 8.58 -23.59 -11.78
N GLY A 538 8.64 -23.53 -13.12
CA GLY A 538 7.49 -23.36 -13.99
C GLY A 538 6.85 -21.97 -13.92
N PRO A 539 5.60 -21.81 -14.38
CA PRO A 539 4.85 -20.56 -14.27
C PRO A 539 4.39 -20.27 -12.82
N GLU A 540 3.98 -19.03 -12.57
CA GLU A 540 3.26 -18.60 -11.35
C GLU A 540 1.81 -18.23 -11.69
#